data_AF-A0A1J3F6W4-F1
#
_entry.id   AF-A0A1J3F6W4-F1
#
_cell.length_a   1.000
_cell.length_b   1.000
_cell.length_c   1.000
_cell.angle_alpha   90.00
_cell.angle_beta   90.00
_cell.angle_gamma   90.00
#
_symmetry.space_group_name_H-M   'P 1'
#
loop_
_entity.id
_entity.type
_entity.pdbx_description
1 polymer ?
#
loop_
_entity_poly.entity_id
_entity_poly.type
_entity_poly.pdbx_seq_one_letter_code
_entity_poly.pdbx_strand_id
1 'polypeptide(L)'
;AVDPRSSLDLHSHSMIHRDPSEVEDKPQKSLNEKQQENQELLIRCIVQHLGFQGNRPITACIIYKCLLQWRSFEVERTSVFDRIIQTIGHAIETQDNNNTLAYWLSNASTLLLLLQRTLKASGAAGMAPQRRRSSSATLFGRMTQSFRGAPQGVNLALINGAGGGGADTLRQVEAKYPALLFKQQLTAYVEKIYGMIRDNLKKEISPLLGLCIQAPRTSRASLVKGASRSVANTAAQQALIAHWQGIVKSLTNFLNTLKSNNVPSFL
;
A
#
# COMPACT_ATOMS: atom_id res chain seq x y z
N ALA A 1 -85.26 -50.98 3.78
CA ALA A 1 -85.59 -49.67 4.36
C ALA A 1 -84.32 -49.08 4.97
N VAL A 2 -83.79 -48.02 4.34
CA VAL A 2 -83.48 -46.71 4.94
C VAL A 2 -82.13 -46.65 5.70
N ASP A 3 -81.16 -46.00 5.06
CA ASP A 3 -80.03 -45.28 5.71
C ASP A 3 -80.54 -44.02 6.42
N PRO A 4 -79.88 -43.53 7.49
CA PRO A 4 -79.07 -42.32 7.29
C PRO A 4 -77.78 -42.18 8.17
N ARG A 5 -76.70 -41.79 7.48
CA ARG A 5 -75.62 -40.80 7.76
C ARG A 5 -75.42 -40.22 9.18
N SER A 6 -74.15 -40.21 9.61
CA SER A 6 -73.30 -39.07 10.10
C SER A 6 -72.10 -39.67 10.87
N SER A 7 -70.86 -39.16 10.92
CA SER A 7 -70.13 -38.02 10.37
C SER A 7 -68.66 -38.15 10.88
N LEU A 8 -67.65 -37.90 10.04
CA LEU A 8 -66.25 -37.48 10.38
C LEU A 8 -65.38 -38.49 11.18
N ASP A 9 -64.11 -38.77 10.89
CA ASP A 9 -63.01 -37.88 10.48
C ASP A 9 -61.96 -38.57 9.58
N LEU A 10 -61.46 -37.77 8.63
CA LEU A 10 -60.20 -37.93 7.90
C LEU A 10 -59.03 -38.14 8.88
N HIS A 11 -58.01 -38.94 8.49
CA HIS A 11 -56.60 -38.53 8.63
C HIS A 11 -55.74 -39.24 7.56
N SER A 12 -55.44 -38.49 6.51
CA SER A 12 -54.45 -38.79 5.49
C SER A 12 -53.01 -38.67 6.01
N HIS A 13 -52.15 -39.51 5.44
CA HIS A 13 -50.74 -39.33 5.08
C HIS A 13 -49.88 -38.33 5.86
N SER A 14 -48.78 -38.84 6.42
CA SER A 14 -47.48 -38.17 6.24
C SER A 14 -46.38 -39.22 6.10
N MET A 15 -46.13 -39.63 4.86
CA MET A 15 -44.79 -40.10 4.51
C MET A 15 -43.89 -38.88 4.67
N ILE A 16 -42.94 -38.99 5.59
CA ILE A 16 -41.86 -38.01 5.75
C ILE A 16 -41.14 -37.91 4.41
N HIS A 17 -41.54 -36.91 3.63
CA HIS A 17 -40.85 -36.47 2.43
C HIS A 17 -39.54 -35.89 2.92
N ARG A 18 -38.49 -36.72 2.93
CA ARG A 18 -37.13 -36.27 3.14
C ARG A 18 -36.81 -35.37 1.95
N ASP A 19 -36.92 -34.08 2.17
CA ASP A 19 -36.67 -33.05 1.18
C ASP A 19 -35.23 -33.23 0.65
N PRO A 20 -35.02 -33.49 -0.65
CA PRO A 20 -33.67 -33.68 -1.22
C PRO A 20 -32.83 -32.39 -1.17
N SER A 21 -33.45 -31.25 -0.87
CA SER A 21 -32.91 -29.89 -0.87
C SER A 21 -31.96 -29.58 0.30
N GLU A 22 -32.02 -30.31 1.43
CA GLU A 22 -31.14 -30.04 2.59
C GLU A 22 -29.72 -30.60 2.46
N VAL A 23 -29.48 -31.49 1.50
CA VAL A 23 -28.16 -32.15 1.33
C VAL A 23 -27.22 -31.33 0.44
N GLU A 24 -27.77 -30.45 -0.41
CA GLU A 24 -27.01 -29.68 -1.40
C GLU A 24 -26.51 -28.32 -0.85
N ASP A 25 -27.10 -27.80 0.22
CA ASP A 25 -26.78 -26.48 0.79
C ASP A 25 -25.64 -26.51 1.85
N LYS A 26 -25.38 -27.70 2.43
CA LYS A 26 -24.33 -27.93 3.44
C LYS A 26 -22.88 -27.74 2.92
N PRO A 27 -22.51 -28.25 1.74
CA PRO A 27 -21.15 -28.10 1.20
C PRO A 27 -20.82 -26.64 0.89
N GLN A 28 -21.76 -25.91 0.30
CA GLN A 28 -21.57 -24.54 -0.16
C GLN A 28 -21.47 -23.55 1.01
N LYS A 29 -22.26 -23.76 2.07
CA LYS A 29 -22.18 -22.98 3.31
C LYS A 29 -20.85 -23.18 4.04
N SER A 30 -20.36 -24.42 4.13
CA SER A 30 -19.06 -24.72 4.76
C SER A 30 -17.87 -24.13 3.99
N LEU A 31 -17.94 -24.08 2.65
CA LEU A 31 -16.93 -23.45 1.80
C LEU A 31 -16.86 -21.94 2.06
N ASN A 32 -18.01 -21.30 2.17
CA ASN A 32 -18.12 -19.86 2.39
C ASN A 32 -17.64 -19.46 3.80
N GLU A 33 -17.97 -20.25 4.83
CA GLU A 33 -17.45 -20.10 6.19
C GLU A 33 -15.92 -20.22 6.25
N LYS A 34 -15.36 -21.24 5.58
CA LYS A 34 -13.91 -21.41 5.47
C LYS A 34 -13.24 -20.25 4.73
N GLN A 35 -13.91 -19.69 3.72
CA GLN A 35 -13.38 -18.53 3.00
C GLN A 35 -13.39 -17.27 3.86
N GLN A 36 -14.41 -17.08 4.69
CA GLN A 36 -14.46 -15.99 5.67
C GLN A 36 -13.35 -16.13 6.72
N GLU A 37 -13.14 -17.32 7.28
CA GLU A 37 -12.07 -17.59 8.24
C GLU A 37 -10.68 -17.28 7.64
N ASN A 38 -10.44 -17.71 6.40
CA ASN A 38 -9.20 -17.42 5.69
C ASN A 38 -8.99 -15.90 5.49
N GLN A 39 -10.05 -15.13 5.26
CA GLN A 39 -9.96 -13.67 5.21
C GLN A 39 -9.63 -13.07 6.57
N GLU A 40 -10.22 -13.56 7.67
CA GLU A 40 -9.86 -13.12 9.03
C GLU A 40 -8.38 -13.37 9.34
N LEU A 41 -7.85 -14.54 8.96
CA LEU A 41 -6.44 -14.87 9.11
C LEU A 41 -5.55 -13.90 8.32
N LEU A 42 -5.94 -13.56 7.08
CA LEU A 42 -5.23 -12.55 6.31
C LEU A 42 -5.20 -11.20 7.03
N ILE A 43 -6.34 -10.73 7.54
CA ILE A 43 -6.39 -9.45 8.27
C ILE A 43 -5.47 -9.48 9.49
N ARG A 44 -5.47 -10.57 10.28
CA ARG A 44 -4.55 -10.72 11.43
C ARG A 44 -3.09 -10.68 10.99
N CYS A 45 -2.72 -11.31 9.88
CA CYS A 45 -1.37 -11.25 9.33
C CYS A 45 -0.97 -9.82 8.92
N ILE A 46 -1.89 -9.01 8.39
CA ILE A 46 -1.62 -7.63 8.01
C ILE A 46 -1.32 -6.77 9.24
N VAL A 47 -2.05 -6.98 10.34
CA VAL A 47 -1.88 -6.23 11.60
C VAL A 47 -0.53 -6.52 12.28
N GLN A 48 0.02 -7.73 12.14
CA GLN A 48 1.19 -8.18 12.90
C GLN A 48 2.56 -7.60 12.47
N HIS A 49 2.62 -6.72 11.47
CA HIS A 49 3.87 -6.10 11.00
C HIS A 49 5.00 -7.12 10.72
N LEU A 50 4.77 -8.00 9.74
CA LEU A 50 5.58 -9.20 9.48
C LEU A 50 7.03 -8.93 9.01
N GLY A 51 7.38 -7.69 8.68
CA GLY A 51 8.72 -7.31 8.28
C GLY A 51 9.10 -7.75 6.87
N PHE A 52 10.37 -8.11 6.68
CA PHE A 52 10.98 -8.32 5.37
C PHE A 52 11.74 -9.63 5.27
N GLN A 53 11.73 -10.24 4.09
CA GLN A 53 12.64 -11.32 3.71
C GLN A 53 13.61 -10.78 2.66
N GLY A 54 14.83 -10.42 3.08
CA GLY A 54 15.74 -9.62 2.26
C GLY A 54 15.09 -8.27 1.92
N ASN A 55 15.01 -7.93 0.63
CA ASN A 55 14.38 -6.68 0.17
C ASN A 55 12.86 -6.81 -0.06
N ARG A 56 12.23 -7.91 0.39
CA ARG A 56 10.81 -8.19 0.08
C ARG A 56 9.91 -7.97 1.29
N PRO A 57 8.89 -7.10 1.17
CA PRO A 57 7.89 -6.95 2.21
C PRO A 57 6.98 -8.19 2.29
N ILE A 58 6.98 -8.88 3.43
CA ILE A 58 6.28 -10.16 3.60
C ILE A 58 4.76 -9.95 3.53
N THR A 59 4.24 -8.90 4.18
CA THR A 59 2.80 -8.57 4.17
C THR A 59 2.28 -8.32 2.77
N ALA A 60 2.98 -7.55 1.93
CA ALA A 60 2.60 -7.34 0.53
C ALA A 60 2.54 -8.65 -0.27
N CYS A 61 3.51 -9.54 -0.06
CA CYS A 61 3.55 -10.84 -0.74
C CYS A 61 2.40 -11.75 -0.33
N ILE A 62 2.07 -11.79 0.96
CA ILE A 62 0.95 -12.59 1.48
C ILE A 62 -0.38 -12.07 0.92
N ILE A 63 -0.62 -10.75 1.00
CA ILE A 63 -1.84 -10.13 0.44
C ILE A 63 -1.98 -10.52 -1.04
N TYR A 64 -0.92 -10.32 -1.82
CA TYR A 64 -0.94 -10.63 -3.25
C TYR A 64 -1.25 -12.11 -3.53
N LYS A 65 -0.60 -13.03 -2.83
CA LYS A 65 -0.82 -14.47 -3.01
C LYS A 65 -2.23 -14.90 -2.62
N CYS A 66 -2.78 -14.36 -1.52
CA CYS A 66 -4.16 -14.62 -1.12
C CYS A 66 -5.16 -14.13 -2.18
N LEU A 67 -4.99 -12.91 -2.69
CA LEU A 67 -5.87 -12.35 -3.71
C LEU A 67 -5.83 -13.13 -5.03
N LEU A 68 -4.66 -13.64 -5.41
CA LEU A 68 -4.53 -14.55 -6.56
C LEU A 68 -5.22 -15.89 -6.32
N GLN A 69 -4.97 -16.51 -5.16
CA GLN A 69 -5.53 -17.81 -4.80
C GLN A 69 -7.06 -17.79 -4.79
N TRP A 70 -7.66 -16.68 -4.33
CA TRP A 70 -9.11 -16.48 -4.31
C TRP A 70 -9.67 -15.90 -5.61
N ARG A 71 -8.84 -15.68 -6.63
CA ARG A 71 -9.20 -15.02 -7.90
C ARG A 71 -9.94 -13.69 -7.69
N SER A 72 -9.63 -12.97 -6.62
CA SER A 72 -10.41 -11.79 -6.19
C SER A 72 -10.43 -10.66 -7.22
N PHE A 73 -9.49 -10.65 -8.15
CA PHE A 73 -9.42 -9.66 -9.24
C PHE A 73 -10.52 -9.83 -10.30
N GLU A 74 -11.10 -11.03 -10.43
CA GLU A 74 -12.08 -11.38 -11.46
C GLU A 74 -13.52 -11.34 -10.93
N VAL A 75 -13.70 -11.05 -9.64
CA VAL A 75 -14.99 -11.10 -8.94
C VAL A 75 -15.68 -9.74 -8.96
N GLU A 76 -16.99 -9.74 -9.26
CA GLU A 76 -17.78 -8.50 -9.36
C GLU A 76 -18.13 -7.88 -8.01
N ARG A 77 -18.20 -8.69 -6.95
CA ARG A 77 -18.48 -8.26 -5.57
C ARG A 77 -17.56 -8.98 -4.60
N THR A 78 -16.75 -8.22 -3.87
CA THR A 78 -15.94 -8.72 -2.78
C THR A 78 -15.63 -7.61 -1.79
N SER A 79 -15.65 -7.90 -0.50
CA SER A 79 -15.29 -6.96 0.57
C SER A 79 -13.82 -7.05 0.97
N VAL A 80 -13.07 -8.03 0.46
CA VAL A 80 -11.70 -8.30 0.89
C VAL A 80 -10.78 -7.09 0.64
N PHE A 81 -10.98 -6.38 -0.47
CA PHE A 81 -10.21 -5.18 -0.81
C PHE A 81 -10.46 -4.06 0.20
N ASP A 82 -11.73 -3.78 0.51
CA ASP A 82 -12.09 -2.74 1.48
C ASP A 82 -11.53 -3.06 2.87
N ARG A 83 -11.60 -4.33 3.30
CA ARG A 83 -11.03 -4.77 4.57
C ARG A 83 -9.51 -4.58 4.64
N ILE A 84 -8.79 -4.92 3.57
CA ILE A 84 -7.34 -4.69 3.48
C ILE A 84 -7.03 -3.19 3.54
N ILE A 85 -7.75 -2.38 2.77
CA ILE A 85 -7.60 -0.92 2.72
C ILE A 85 -7.85 -0.29 4.08
N GLN A 86 -8.93 -0.66 4.75
CA GLN A 86 -9.24 -0.18 6.11
C GLN A 86 -8.17 -0.58 7.11
N THR A 87 -7.67 -1.82 7.03
CA THR A 87 -6.61 -2.31 7.94
C THR A 87 -5.31 -1.51 7.75
N ILE A 88 -4.88 -1.30 6.50
CA ILE A 88 -3.72 -0.46 6.19
C ILE A 88 -3.98 0.98 6.64
N GLY A 89 -5.18 1.49 6.36
CA GLY A 89 -5.63 2.83 6.73
C GLY A 89 -5.49 3.10 8.23
N HIS A 90 -6.02 2.20 9.06
CA HIS A 90 -5.90 2.29 10.51
C HIS A 90 -4.44 2.23 10.97
N ALA A 91 -3.61 1.40 10.34
CA ALA A 91 -2.21 1.27 10.69
C ALA A 91 -1.35 2.48 10.34
N ILE A 92 -1.79 3.35 9.40
CA ILE A 92 -1.11 4.60 9.03
C ILE A 92 -1.77 5.86 9.58
N GLU A 93 -3.03 5.76 10.01
CA GLU A 93 -3.79 6.89 10.54
C GLU A 93 -3.13 7.38 11.85
N THR A 94 -2.95 8.68 11.99
CA THR A 94 -2.30 9.34 13.15
C THR A 94 -0.86 8.90 13.46
N GLN A 95 -0.15 8.29 12.50
CA GLN A 95 1.25 7.88 12.71
C GLN A 95 2.26 9.00 12.44
N ASP A 96 3.00 9.40 13.48
CA ASP A 96 4.18 10.28 13.36
C ASP A 96 5.50 9.49 13.24
N ASN A 97 5.46 8.16 13.47
CA ASN A 97 6.64 7.31 13.40
C ASN A 97 7.03 7.01 11.95
N ASN A 98 8.10 7.63 11.48
CA ASN A 98 8.62 7.44 10.13
C ASN A 98 9.02 5.99 9.81
N ASN A 99 9.37 5.17 10.81
CA ASN A 99 9.69 3.76 10.60
C ASN A 99 8.44 2.97 10.19
N THR A 100 7.33 3.16 10.90
CA THR A 100 6.03 2.54 10.57
C THR A 100 5.52 3.03 9.21
N LEU A 101 5.64 4.33 8.92
CA LEU A 101 5.28 4.89 7.62
C LEU A 101 6.13 4.31 6.50
N ALA A 102 7.46 4.19 6.69
CA ALA A 102 8.35 3.62 5.68
C ALA A 102 8.06 2.12 5.43
N TYR A 103 7.74 1.36 6.46
CA TYR A 103 7.27 -0.02 6.33
C TYR A 103 6.02 -0.12 5.45
N TRP A 104 4.99 0.69 5.74
CA TRP A 104 3.76 0.69 4.95
C TRP A 104 3.96 1.23 3.54
N LEU A 105 4.86 2.20 3.34
CA LEU A 105 5.24 2.69 2.02
C LEU A 105 5.85 1.56 1.18
N SER A 106 6.75 0.77 1.75
CA SER A 106 7.38 -0.37 1.07
C SER A 106 6.36 -1.46 0.72
N ASN A 107 5.47 -1.80 1.66
CA ASN A 107 4.40 -2.78 1.41
C ASN A 107 3.40 -2.32 0.35
N ALA A 108 2.88 -1.09 0.46
CA ALA A 108 1.89 -0.54 -0.45
C ALA A 108 2.46 -0.38 -1.88
N SER A 109 3.69 0.11 -2.01
CA SER A 109 4.36 0.26 -3.32
C SER A 109 4.67 -1.09 -3.97
N THR A 110 5.12 -2.08 -3.21
CA THR A 110 5.34 -3.44 -3.72
C THR A 110 4.04 -4.10 -4.16
N LEU A 111 2.99 -3.99 -3.35
CA LEU A 111 1.67 -4.53 -3.70
C LEU A 111 1.12 -3.84 -4.95
N LEU A 112 1.21 -2.51 -5.04
CA LEU A 112 0.79 -1.74 -6.21
C LEU A 112 1.55 -2.19 -7.48
N LEU A 113 2.85 -2.43 -7.38
CA LEU A 113 3.66 -2.95 -8.48
C LEU A 113 3.22 -4.34 -8.93
N LEU A 114 2.92 -5.24 -7.99
CA LEU A 114 2.40 -6.57 -8.30
C LEU A 114 1.04 -6.50 -9.02
N LEU A 115 0.15 -5.60 -8.55
CA LEU A 115 -1.14 -5.35 -9.21
C LEU A 115 -0.97 -4.76 -10.61
N GLN A 116 -0.07 -3.80 -10.80
CA GLN A 116 0.18 -3.19 -12.11
C GLN A 116 0.65 -4.20 -13.15
N ARG A 117 1.41 -5.23 -12.74
CA ARG A 117 1.83 -6.31 -13.65
C ARG A 117 0.77 -7.38 -13.87
N THR A 118 -0.16 -7.54 -12.93
CA THR A 118 -1.20 -8.57 -13.00
C THR A 118 -2.43 -8.08 -13.74
N LEU A 119 -2.88 -6.84 -13.52
CA LEU A 119 -4.14 -6.33 -14.07
C LEU A 119 -3.93 -5.73 -15.47
N LYS A 120 -4.72 -6.17 -16.46
CA LYS A 120 -4.75 -5.53 -17.78
C LYS A 120 -5.18 -4.07 -17.64
N ALA A 121 -4.44 -3.17 -18.28
CA ALA A 121 -4.95 -1.83 -18.54
C ALA A 121 -6.10 -1.97 -19.54
N SER A 122 -7.34 -1.98 -19.06
CA SER A 122 -8.50 -1.80 -19.93
C SER A 122 -8.34 -0.45 -20.61
N GLY A 123 -7.98 -0.44 -21.91
CA GLY A 123 -7.68 0.77 -22.67
C GLY A 123 -6.52 0.73 -23.67
N ALA A 124 -5.92 -0.43 -23.97
CA ALA A 124 -4.87 -0.54 -25.01
C ALA A 124 -5.27 -1.33 -26.26
N ALA A 125 -6.58 -1.53 -26.49
CA ALA A 125 -7.09 -1.98 -27.78
C ALA A 125 -7.62 -0.74 -28.54
N GLY A 126 -6.76 -0.16 -29.37
CA GLY A 126 -7.17 0.72 -30.46
C GLY A 126 -7.51 2.16 -30.09
N MET A 127 -6.50 3.01 -29.87
CA MET A 127 -6.58 4.41 -30.31
C MET A 127 -5.18 4.95 -30.65
N ALA A 128 -5.11 5.56 -31.82
CA ALA A 128 -3.95 6.17 -32.49
C ALA A 128 -3.15 7.15 -31.59
N PRO A 129 -1.91 7.54 -31.97
CA PRO A 129 -1.06 8.40 -31.15
C PRO A 129 -1.56 9.85 -31.18
N GLN A 130 -2.57 10.16 -30.37
CA GLN A 130 -3.17 11.49 -30.30
C GLN A 130 -2.60 12.27 -29.11
N ARG A 131 -1.63 13.12 -29.42
CA ARG A 131 -1.29 14.42 -28.82
C ARG A 131 -1.39 14.59 -27.28
N ARG A 132 -0.22 14.86 -26.71
CA ARG A 132 0.07 15.65 -25.49
C ARG A 132 -1.14 16.45 -24.96
N ARG A 133 -1.73 15.98 -23.87
CA ARG A 133 -2.39 16.85 -22.91
C ARG A 133 -1.64 16.76 -21.59
N SER A 134 -1.11 17.91 -21.19
CA SER A 134 -0.38 18.13 -19.94
C SER A 134 -1.33 17.90 -18.76
N SER A 135 -1.32 16.67 -18.23
CA SER A 135 -1.85 16.41 -16.89
C SER A 135 -0.83 16.92 -15.87
N SER A 136 -1.29 17.73 -14.92
CA SER A 136 -0.51 18.39 -13.88
C SER A 136 0.61 17.51 -13.34
N ALA A 137 1.80 18.10 -13.20
CA ALA A 137 3.05 17.50 -12.77
C ALA A 137 3.00 16.93 -11.34
N THR A 138 2.22 15.87 -11.14
CA THR A 138 2.28 14.99 -9.98
C THR A 138 3.41 13.99 -10.22
N LEU A 139 4.26 13.79 -9.20
CA LEU A 139 5.42 12.88 -9.21
C LEU A 139 5.11 11.49 -9.80
N PHE A 140 3.86 11.03 -9.68
CA PHE A 140 3.46 9.68 -10.05
C PHE A 140 3.11 9.46 -11.54
N GLY A 141 2.85 10.52 -12.32
CA GLY A 141 2.71 10.38 -13.78
C GLY A 141 3.99 9.84 -14.44
N ARG A 142 5.15 10.12 -13.82
CA ARG A 142 6.46 9.57 -14.22
C ARG A 142 6.77 8.25 -13.53
N MET A 143 6.34 8.06 -12.28
CA MET A 143 6.59 6.80 -11.56
C MET A 143 5.78 5.62 -12.12
N THR A 144 4.52 5.82 -12.52
CA THR A 144 3.70 4.78 -13.20
C THR A 144 4.31 4.29 -14.52
N GLN A 145 5.08 5.14 -15.21
CA GLN A 145 5.87 4.73 -16.37
C GLN A 145 7.13 3.95 -15.95
N SER A 146 7.73 4.30 -14.82
CA SER A 146 8.92 3.63 -14.26
C SER A 146 8.64 2.18 -13.81
N PHE A 147 7.40 1.87 -13.45
CA PHE A 147 6.96 0.50 -13.13
C PHE A 147 6.70 -0.40 -14.34
N ARG A 148 6.60 0.16 -15.57
CA ARG A 148 6.45 -0.63 -16.79
C ARG A 148 7.74 -1.36 -17.21
N GLY A 149 8.89 -0.89 -16.73
CA GLY A 149 10.15 -1.64 -16.78
C GLY A 149 10.32 -2.53 -15.54
N ALA A 150 11.17 -3.55 -15.60
CA ALA A 150 11.59 -4.28 -14.39
C ALA A 150 12.54 -3.36 -13.58
N PRO A 151 12.15 -2.86 -12.39
CA PRO A 151 13.06 -2.09 -11.57
C PRO A 151 14.19 -3.02 -11.09
N GLN A 152 15.43 -2.61 -11.31
CA GLN A 152 16.60 -3.25 -10.72
C GLN A 152 16.49 -3.11 -9.20
N GLY A 153 16.23 -4.21 -8.48
CA GLY A 153 16.15 -4.24 -7.02
C GLY A 153 14.99 -5.07 -6.45
N VAL A 154 13.91 -5.28 -7.22
CA VAL A 154 12.81 -6.18 -6.82
C VAL A 154 12.89 -7.45 -7.64
N ASN A 155 13.59 -8.45 -7.13
CA ASN A 155 13.71 -9.76 -7.79
C ASN A 155 12.36 -10.49 -7.70
N LEU A 156 11.47 -10.22 -8.65
CA LEU A 156 10.08 -10.73 -8.69
C LEU A 156 10.01 -12.23 -8.99
N ALA A 157 11.04 -12.79 -9.64
CA ALA A 157 11.10 -14.19 -10.05
C ALA A 157 10.92 -15.16 -8.87
N LEU A 158 11.39 -14.78 -7.68
CA LEU A 158 11.33 -15.63 -6.50
C LEU A 158 10.04 -15.41 -5.67
N ILE A 159 9.19 -14.41 -5.99
CA ILE A 159 7.86 -14.29 -5.36
C ILE A 159 6.95 -15.42 -5.88
N ASN A 160 7.14 -15.83 -7.13
CA ASN A 160 6.37 -16.87 -7.82
C ASN A 160 6.90 -18.29 -7.64
N GLY A 161 8.05 -18.51 -6.99
CA GLY A 161 8.59 -19.86 -6.78
C GLY A 161 8.99 -20.62 -8.06
N ALA A 162 8.99 -19.95 -9.22
CA ALA A 162 9.40 -20.54 -10.49
C ALA A 162 10.92 -20.37 -10.66
N GLY A 163 11.66 -21.39 -10.26
CA GLY A 163 13.04 -21.56 -10.70
C GLY A 163 13.05 -21.89 -12.19
N GLY A 164 13.30 -20.89 -13.04
CA GLY A 164 13.52 -21.12 -14.46
C GLY A 164 13.06 -19.97 -15.35
N GLY A 165 14.04 -19.28 -15.93
CA GLY A 165 13.99 -18.73 -17.29
C GLY A 165 12.83 -17.80 -17.69
N GLY A 166 13.19 -16.53 -17.91
CA GLY A 166 12.69 -15.74 -19.05
C GLY A 166 11.25 -15.26 -18.98
N ALA A 167 11.08 -13.93 -18.85
CA ALA A 167 9.97 -13.15 -19.40
C ALA A 167 8.56 -13.81 -19.41
N ASP A 168 8.19 -14.54 -18.35
CA ASP A 168 6.83 -15.01 -18.21
C ASP A 168 5.99 -13.83 -17.73
N THR A 169 5.42 -13.13 -18.71
CA THR A 169 4.24 -12.30 -18.59
C THR A 169 3.31 -12.91 -17.56
N LEU A 170 3.28 -12.34 -16.35
CA LEU A 170 2.22 -12.58 -15.37
C LEU A 170 0.91 -12.60 -16.15
N ARG A 171 0.22 -13.75 -16.11
CA ARG A 171 -1.03 -14.00 -16.85
C ARG A 171 -1.93 -12.78 -16.61
N GLN A 172 -2.01 -11.90 -17.61
CA GLN A 172 -2.65 -10.62 -17.39
C GLN A 172 -4.15 -10.86 -17.18
N VAL A 173 -4.65 -10.50 -16.00
CA VAL A 173 -6.02 -10.73 -15.55
C VAL A 173 -6.89 -9.57 -15.99
N GLU A 174 -8.08 -9.87 -16.54
CA GLU A 174 -9.11 -8.86 -16.76
C GLU A 174 -9.75 -8.50 -15.42
N ALA A 175 -9.38 -7.33 -14.91
CA ALA A 175 -9.77 -6.89 -13.59
C ALA A 175 -11.21 -6.36 -13.59
N LYS A 176 -12.01 -6.79 -12.61
CA LYS A 176 -13.33 -6.18 -12.32
C LYS A 176 -13.17 -4.88 -11.54
N TYR A 177 -14.26 -4.11 -11.45
CA TYR A 177 -14.29 -2.79 -10.81
C TYR A 177 -13.69 -2.75 -9.39
N PRO A 178 -13.99 -3.68 -8.46
CA PRO A 178 -13.41 -3.64 -7.12
C PRO A 178 -11.87 -3.71 -7.11
N ALA A 179 -11.27 -4.48 -8.02
CA ALA A 179 -9.82 -4.57 -8.13
C ALA A 179 -9.18 -3.29 -8.69
N LEU A 180 -9.86 -2.62 -9.61
CA LEU A 180 -9.41 -1.33 -10.14
C LEU A 180 -9.48 -0.25 -9.06
N LEU A 181 -10.56 -0.21 -8.27
CA LEU A 181 -10.69 0.70 -7.15
C LEU A 181 -9.62 0.44 -6.08
N PHE A 182 -9.37 -0.83 -5.74
CA PHE A 182 -8.31 -1.22 -4.81
C PHE A 182 -6.93 -0.71 -5.25
N LYS A 183 -6.61 -0.86 -6.54
CA LYS A 183 -5.37 -0.32 -7.12
C LYS A 183 -5.29 1.21 -7.01
N GLN A 184 -6.40 1.91 -7.25
CA GLN A 184 -6.46 3.37 -7.12
C GLN A 184 -6.26 3.80 -5.66
N GLN A 185 -6.92 3.15 -4.71
CA GLN A 185 -6.77 3.42 -3.28
C GLN A 185 -5.35 3.15 -2.79
N LEU A 186 -4.71 2.06 -3.23
CA LEU A 186 -3.29 1.80 -2.93
C LEU A 186 -2.38 2.88 -3.49
N THR A 187 -2.67 3.40 -4.69
CA THR A 187 -1.92 4.53 -5.26
C THR A 187 -2.04 5.77 -4.38
N ALA A 188 -3.26 6.11 -3.95
CA ALA A 188 -3.50 7.22 -3.05
C ALA A 188 -2.81 7.02 -1.68
N TYR A 189 -2.74 5.79 -1.16
CA TYR A 189 -2.00 5.51 0.07
C TYR A 189 -0.50 5.68 -0.09
N VAL A 190 0.10 5.25 -1.20
CA VAL A 190 1.52 5.49 -1.47
C VAL A 190 1.80 7.00 -1.44
N GLU A 191 0.97 7.80 -2.11
CA GLU A 191 1.09 9.27 -2.12
C GLU A 191 0.89 9.87 -0.71
N LYS A 192 -0.12 9.42 0.03
CA LYS A 192 -0.41 9.88 1.39
C LYS A 192 0.76 9.60 2.32
N ILE A 193 1.25 8.36 2.34
CA ILE A 193 2.34 7.94 3.24
C ILE A 193 3.64 8.69 2.89
N TYR A 194 3.97 8.80 1.60
CA TYR A 194 5.13 9.58 1.16
C TYR A 194 5.00 11.06 1.56
N GLY A 195 3.81 11.64 1.40
CA GLY A 195 3.50 12.99 1.85
C GLY A 195 3.72 13.16 3.36
N MET A 196 3.23 12.22 4.18
CA MET A 196 3.41 12.25 5.64
C MET A 196 4.90 12.22 6.03
N ILE A 197 5.70 11.32 5.44
CA ILE A 197 7.15 11.25 5.70
C ILE A 197 7.84 12.56 5.32
N ARG A 198 7.54 13.09 4.13
CA ARG A 198 8.09 14.37 3.66
C ARG A 198 7.71 15.52 4.58
N ASP A 199 6.46 15.57 5.04
CA ASP A 199 5.97 16.64 5.89
C ASP A 199 6.59 16.54 7.30
N ASN A 200 6.85 15.34 7.81
CA ASN A 200 7.61 15.12 9.04
C ASN A 200 9.06 15.62 8.91
N LEU A 201 9.74 15.29 7.80
CA LEU A 201 11.09 15.80 7.52
C LEU A 201 11.11 17.33 7.45
N LYS A 202 10.12 17.92 6.78
CA LYS A 202 9.96 19.37 6.69
C LYS A 202 9.79 19.98 8.09
N LYS A 203 8.93 19.42 8.93
CA LYS A 203 8.72 19.88 10.32
C LYS A 203 10.03 19.86 11.12
N GLU A 204 10.87 18.83 10.99
CA GLU A 204 12.17 18.76 11.68
C GLU A 204 13.20 19.79 11.17
N ILE A 205 13.28 19.98 9.85
CA ILE A 205 14.31 20.83 9.24
C ILE A 205 13.95 22.32 9.30
N SER A 206 12.66 22.68 9.20
CA SER A 206 12.21 24.07 9.07
C SER A 206 12.74 25.01 10.18
N PRO A 207 12.75 24.65 11.48
CA PRO A 207 13.30 25.50 12.53
C PRO A 207 14.81 25.75 12.36
N LEU A 208 15.57 24.68 12.08
CA LEU A 208 17.03 24.77 11.88
C LEU A 208 17.37 25.60 10.64
N LEU A 209 16.59 25.44 9.57
CA LEU A 209 16.75 26.23 8.36
C LEU A 209 16.47 27.72 8.63
N GLY A 210 15.44 28.04 9.43
CA GLY A 210 15.17 29.41 9.87
C GLY A 210 16.35 30.04 10.61
N LEU A 211 16.96 29.30 11.53
CA LEU A 211 18.16 29.73 12.27
C LEU A 211 19.37 29.95 11.34
N CYS A 212 19.58 29.05 10.37
CA CYS A 212 20.63 29.22 9.35
C CYS A 212 20.45 30.47 8.48
N ILE A 213 19.20 30.84 8.17
CA ILE A 213 18.88 32.01 7.34
C ILE A 213 19.10 33.31 8.11
N GLN A 214 18.70 33.33 9.39
CA GLN A 214 18.78 34.50 10.27
C GLN A 214 20.18 34.76 10.82
N ALA A 215 21.09 33.77 10.77
CA ALA A 215 22.44 33.90 11.29
C ALA A 215 23.17 35.11 10.66
N PRO A 216 23.87 35.94 11.48
CA PRO A 216 24.60 37.10 10.99
C PRO A 216 25.60 36.70 9.90
N ARG A 217 25.32 37.08 8.66
CA ARG A 217 26.29 36.91 7.56
C ARG A 217 27.37 37.96 7.73
N THR A 218 28.62 37.52 7.76
CA THR A 218 29.79 38.41 7.73
C THR A 218 29.82 39.14 6.39
N SER A 219 29.06 40.22 6.23
CA SER A 219 29.19 41.10 5.08
C SER A 219 30.58 41.72 5.09
N ARG A 220 31.26 41.58 3.94
CA ARG A 220 32.65 41.96 3.64
C ARG A 220 32.97 43.47 3.73
N ALA A 221 32.19 44.26 4.46
CA ALA A 221 32.14 45.72 4.33
C ALA A 221 32.21 46.52 5.66
N SER A 222 32.81 45.99 6.74
CA SER A 222 33.12 46.82 7.92
C SER A 222 34.51 46.56 8.46
N LEU A 223 35.49 47.23 7.85
CA LEU A 223 36.90 47.28 8.25
C LEU A 223 37.15 48.23 9.44
N VAL A 224 36.20 48.42 10.36
CA VAL A 224 36.39 49.36 11.48
C VAL A 224 35.97 48.78 12.84
N LYS A 225 37.00 48.52 13.66
CA LYS A 225 37.09 48.42 15.14
C LYS A 225 36.64 47.13 15.85
N GLY A 226 37.61 46.52 16.57
CA GLY A 226 37.43 45.94 17.90
C GLY A 226 37.65 44.42 18.04
N ALA A 227 38.63 44.03 18.86
CA ALA A 227 38.97 42.64 19.20
C ALA A 227 37.79 41.82 19.81
N SER A 228 36.77 42.49 20.38
CA SER A 228 35.58 41.84 20.96
C SER A 228 34.59 41.31 19.90
N ARG A 229 34.66 41.75 18.64
CA ARG A 229 33.79 41.23 17.56
C ARG A 229 34.27 39.89 16.99
N SER A 230 35.54 39.54 17.14
CA SER A 230 36.07 38.29 16.57
C SER A 230 35.48 37.07 17.27
N VAL A 231 35.43 37.07 18.61
CA VAL A 231 34.86 35.96 19.41
C VAL A 231 33.35 35.81 19.16
N ALA A 232 32.61 36.91 19.05
CA ALA A 232 31.18 36.88 18.73
C ALA A 232 30.92 36.34 17.31
N ASN A 233 31.78 36.67 16.34
CA ASN A 233 31.75 36.08 15.00
C ASN A 233 32.08 34.59 15.02
N THR A 234 33.05 34.15 15.83
CA THR A 234 33.38 32.72 15.98
C THR A 234 32.22 31.93 16.59
N ALA A 235 31.58 32.46 17.64
CA ALA A 235 30.43 31.82 18.27
C ALA A 235 29.22 31.75 17.33
N ALA A 236 28.93 32.82 16.57
CA ALA A 236 27.86 32.84 15.57
C ALA A 236 28.12 31.86 14.42
N GLN A 237 29.37 31.76 13.95
CA GLN A 237 29.77 30.76 12.96
C GLN A 237 29.62 29.33 13.49
N GLN A 238 30.00 29.08 14.74
CA GLN A 238 29.90 27.76 15.35
C GLN A 238 28.43 27.34 15.57
N ALA A 239 27.55 28.27 15.93
CA ALA A 239 26.11 28.04 15.97
C ALA A 239 25.53 27.68 14.58
N LEU A 240 25.92 28.40 13.53
CA LEU A 240 25.49 28.10 12.15
C LEU A 240 25.97 26.71 11.70
N ILE A 241 27.21 26.34 12.01
CA ILE A 241 27.72 24.99 11.74
C ILE A 241 26.87 23.94 12.47
N ALA A 242 26.54 24.17 13.74
CA ALA A 242 25.71 23.26 14.52
C ALA A 242 24.30 23.10 13.93
N HIS A 243 23.67 24.20 13.48
CA HIS A 243 22.36 24.15 12.82
C HIS A 243 22.39 23.37 11.51
N TRP A 244 23.42 23.60 10.67
CA TRP A 244 23.63 22.84 9.45
C TRP A 244 23.85 21.34 9.71
N GLN A 245 24.68 21.01 10.70
CA GLN A 245 24.90 19.63 11.13
C GLN A 245 23.59 18.96 11.60
N GLY A 246 22.72 19.69 12.29
CA GLY A 246 21.38 19.21 12.65
C GLY A 246 20.53 18.84 11.43
N ILE A 247 20.52 19.69 10.39
CA ILE A 247 19.80 19.42 9.14
C ILE A 247 20.35 18.15 8.46
N VAL A 248 21.68 18.04 8.33
CA VAL A 248 22.33 16.87 7.74
C VAL A 248 22.00 15.61 8.52
N LYS A 249 21.96 15.68 9.86
CA LYS A 249 21.58 14.57 10.72
C LYS A 249 20.14 14.13 10.49
N SER A 250 19.17 15.05 10.44
CA SER A 250 17.77 14.72 10.13
C SER A 250 17.65 14.06 8.75
N LEU A 251 18.26 14.62 7.71
CA LEU A 251 18.26 14.02 6.36
C LEU A 251 18.84 12.60 6.36
N THR A 252 19.96 12.39 7.07
CA THR A 252 20.63 11.09 7.18
C THR A 252 19.75 10.08 7.90
N ASN A 253 19.10 10.48 9.00
CA ASN A 253 18.19 9.61 9.74
C ASN A 253 17.00 9.17 8.87
N PHE A 254 16.35 10.10 8.16
CA PHE A 254 15.25 9.76 7.25
C PHE A 254 15.71 8.82 6.13
N LEU A 255 16.86 9.09 5.52
CA LEU A 255 17.42 8.20 4.49
C LEU A 255 17.67 6.79 5.04
N ASN A 256 18.22 6.68 6.26
CA ASN A 256 18.45 5.39 6.89
C ASN A 256 17.15 4.66 7.23
N THR A 257 16.10 5.38 7.65
CA THR A 257 14.76 4.81 7.87
C THR A 257 14.16 4.25 6.58
N LEU A 258 14.28 4.98 5.46
CA LEU A 258 13.79 4.49 4.16
C LEU A 258 14.57 3.26 3.68
N LYS A 259 15.90 3.27 3.82
CA LYS A 259 16.77 2.14 3.44
C LYS A 259 16.51 0.89 4.28
N SER A 260 16.41 1.03 5.60
CA SER A 260 16.16 -0.10 6.52
C SER A 260 14.79 -0.75 6.30
N ASN A 261 13.81 0.01 5.78
CA ASN A 261 12.50 -0.50 5.41
C ASN A 261 12.39 -0.89 3.93
N ASN A 262 13.51 -1.01 3.21
CA ASN A 262 13.55 -1.41 1.80
C ASN A 262 12.59 -0.60 0.92
N VAL A 263 12.46 0.71 1.18
CA VAL A 263 11.62 1.57 0.36
C VAL A 263 12.21 1.62 -1.04
N PRO A 264 11.43 1.35 -2.10
CA PRO A 264 11.95 1.33 -3.46
C PRO A 264 12.56 2.67 -3.86
N SER A 265 13.75 2.65 -4.46
CA SER A 265 14.56 3.85 -4.76
C SER A 265 14.01 4.76 -5.86
N PHE A 266 12.94 4.34 -6.55
CA PHE A 266 12.29 5.18 -7.55
C PHE A 266 11.30 6.19 -6.91
N LEU A 267 10.98 6.03 -5.61
CA LEU A 267 10.22 6.95 -4.74
C LEU A 267 11.12 8.04 -4.18
#